data_AF-A0A1S1LKS2-F1
#
_entry.id   AF-A0A1S1LKS2-F1
#
_cell.length_a   1.000
_cell.length_b   1.000
_cell.length_c   1.000
_cell.angle_alpha   90.00
_cell.angle_beta   90.00
_cell.angle_gamma   90.00
#
_symmetry.space_group_name_H-M   'P 1'
#
loop_
_entity.id
_entity.type
_entity.pdbx_description
1 polymer ?
#
loop_
_entity_poly.entity_id
_entity_poly.type
_entity_poly.pdbx_seq_one_letter_code
_entity_poly.pdbx_strand_id
1 'polypeptide(L)' 'MFKPGDDVIVDFEGLEHNGHVERADSGWILCTIETDWAYDYGSITARMGPHQTVCVPQARVRLRD' A
#
# COMPACT_ATOMS: atom_id res chain seq x y z
N MET A 1 -11.12 -12.54 -2.66
CA MET A 1 -11.49 -11.24 -3.25
C MET A 1 -11.35 -10.22 -2.15
N PHE A 2 -10.54 -9.18 -2.35
CA PHE A 2 -10.29 -8.14 -1.35
C PHE A 2 -11.56 -7.32 -1.11
N LYS A 3 -11.75 -6.90 0.13
CA LYS A 3 -12.87 -6.07 0.58
C LYS A 3 -12.33 -4.81 1.26
N PRO A 4 -13.07 -3.68 1.19
CA PRO A 4 -12.74 -2.51 2.00
C PRO A 4 -12.57 -2.88 3.47
N GLY A 5 -11.46 -2.44 4.07
CA GLY A 5 -11.06 -2.74 5.45
C GLY A 5 -10.18 -3.99 5.63
N ASP A 6 -9.90 -4.78 4.58
CA ASP A 6 -8.94 -5.89 4.70
C ASP A 6 -7.53 -5.34 4.91
N ASP A 7 -6.82 -5.87 5.92
CA ASP A 7 -5.38 -5.66 6.10
C ASP A 7 -4.59 -6.39 5.03
N VAL A 8 -3.67 -5.68 4.38
CA VAL A 8 -2.93 -6.16 3.21
C VAL A 8 -1.46 -5.77 3.25
N ILE A 9 -0.65 -6.58 2.54
CA ILE A 9 0.70 -6.24 2.12
C ILE A 9 0.65 -5.87 0.65
N VAL A 10 1.19 -4.70 0.30
CA VAL A 10 1.13 -4.09 -1.03
C VAL A 10 2.54 -3.94 -1.57
N ASP A 11 2.81 -4.50 -2.75
CA ASP A 11 4.02 -4.22 -3.52
C ASP A 11 3.81 -2.92 -4.33
N PHE A 12 4.47 -1.86 -3.86
CA PHE A 12 4.47 -0.54 -4.49
C PHE A 12 5.91 -0.10 -4.74
N GLU A 13 6.23 0.25 -5.98
CA GLU A 13 7.59 0.63 -6.42
C GLU A 13 8.70 -0.39 -6.09
N GLY A 14 8.35 -1.67 -5.94
CA GLY A 14 9.30 -2.75 -5.62
C GLY A 14 9.58 -2.90 -4.13
N LEU A 15 8.84 -2.20 -3.27
CA LEU A 15 8.88 -2.34 -1.82
C LEU A 15 7.54 -2.88 -1.31
N GLU A 16 7.61 -3.72 -0.27
CA GLU A 16 6.44 -4.23 0.42
C GLU A 16 6.03 -3.28 1.54
N HIS A 17 4.79 -2.82 1.48
CA HIS A 17 4.20 -1.93 2.48
C HIS A 17 3.01 -2.59 3.16
N ASN A 18 2.88 -2.38 4.46
CA ASN A 18 1.65 -2.71 5.17
C ASN A 18 0.58 -1.68 4.82
N GLY A 19 -0.67 -2.09 4.77
CA GLY A 19 -1.78 -1.18 4.51
C GLY A 19 -3.13 -1.84 4.66
N HIS A 20 -4.16 -1.12 4.25
CA HIS A 20 -5.53 -1.64 4.20
C HIS A 20 -6.21 -1.26 2.89
N VAL A 21 -7.18 -2.07 2.50
CA VAL A 21 -7.96 -1.86 1.27
C VAL A 21 -9.01 -0.77 1.51
N GLU A 22 -8.99 0.27 0.68
CA GLU A 22 -10.03 1.30 0.64
C GLU A 22 -11.16 0.87 -0.31
N ARG A 23 -10.77 0.34 -1.46
CA ARG A 23 -11.70 -0.10 -2.51
C ARG A 23 -11.06 -1.16 -3.39
N ALA A 24 -11.87 -2.13 -3.81
CA ALA A 24 -11.49 -3.10 -4.83
C ALA A 24 -12.43 -2.98 -6.03
N ASP A 25 -11.88 -2.85 -7.24
CA ASP A 25 -12.65 -2.80 -8.49
C ASP A 25 -11.91 -3.54 -9.61
N SER A 26 -12.60 -4.50 -10.24
CA SER A 26 -12.22 -5.13 -11.53
C SER A 26 -10.70 -5.36 -11.75
N GLY A 27 -10.02 -5.97 -10.78
CA GLY A 27 -8.59 -6.33 -10.87
C GLY A 27 -7.60 -5.27 -10.38
N TRP A 28 -8.10 -4.13 -9.88
CA TRP A 28 -7.33 -3.05 -9.25
C TRP A 28 -7.79 -2.82 -7.82
N ILE A 29 -6.84 -2.51 -6.95
CA ILE A 29 -7.05 -2.32 -5.52
C ILE A 29 -6.53 -0.94 -5.14
N LEU A 30 -7.43 -0.09 -4.65
CA LEU A 30 -7.09 1.15 -3.97
C LEU A 30 -6.82 0.80 -2.50
N CYS A 31 -5.63 1.12 -2.03
CA CYS A 31 -5.18 0.81 -0.68
C CYS A 31 -4.40 1.98 -0.09
N THR A 32 -4.52 2.15 1.22
CA THR A 32 -3.69 3.08 1.98
C THR A 32 -2.55 2.29 2.58
N ILE A 33 -1.32 2.63 2.21
CA ILE A 33 -0.09 2.00 2.68
C ILE A 33 0.59 2.87 3.73
N GLU A 34 1.20 2.22 4.71
CA GLU A 34 2.11 2.80 5.68
C GLU A 34 3.50 2.91 5.05
N THR A 35 4.00 4.13 4.92
CA THR A 35 5.35 4.42 4.43
C THR A 35 6.22 4.77 5.62
N ASP A 36 7.03 3.83 6.07
CA ASP A 36 7.94 4.03 7.20
C ASP A 36 9.04 5.02 6.80
N TRP A 37 9.15 6.11 7.55
CA TRP A 37 10.24 7.09 7.44
C TRP A 37 11.62 6.46 7.66
N ALA A 38 11.68 5.28 8.29
CA ALA A 38 12.90 4.55 8.57
C ALA A 38 13.51 3.83 7.34
N TYR A 39 12.72 3.54 6.29
CA TYR A 39 13.26 2.96 5.04
C TYR A 39 13.95 4.02 4.15
N ASP A 40 13.81 5.30 4.49
CA ASP A 40 14.25 6.44 3.71
C ASP A 40 15.57 7.04 4.28
N TYR A 41 16.61 6.20 4.46
CA TYR A 41 17.95 6.68 4.84
C TYR A 41 18.72 7.22 3.62
N GLY A 42 18.17 8.23 2.93
CA GLY A 42 18.94 8.91 1.87
C GLY A 42 18.20 9.86 0.94
N SER A 43 16.86 9.91 0.89
CA SER A 43 16.16 10.81 -0.04
C SER A 43 14.81 11.30 0.49
N ILE A 44 14.81 11.86 1.70
CA ILE A 44 13.64 12.56 2.26
C ILE A 44 13.27 13.73 1.34
N THR A 45 12.27 13.52 0.48
CA THR A 45 11.40 14.59 0.04
C THR A 45 10.38 14.80 1.15
N ALA A 46 10.30 16.02 1.67
CA ALA A 46 9.46 16.40 2.82
C ALA A 46 7.93 16.32 2.58
N ARG A 47 7.47 15.46 1.65
CA ARG A 47 6.08 15.42 1.15
C ARG A 47 5.37 14.09 1.33
N MET A 48 6.07 13.01 1.70
CA MET A 48 5.41 11.74 2.05
C MET A 48 5.01 11.78 3.51
N GLY A 49 3.71 11.92 3.77
CA GLY A 49 3.15 11.63 5.09
C GLY A 49 3.32 10.15 5.44
N PRO A 50 3.05 9.73 6.69
CA PRO A 50 3.22 8.34 7.13
C PRO A 50 2.30 7.34 6.39
N HIS A 51 1.33 7.86 5.63
CA HIS A 51 0.40 7.08 4.85
C HIS A 51 0.30 7.63 3.44
N GLN A 52 0.25 6.74 2.46
CA GLN A 52 0.02 7.06 1.06
C GLN A 52 -1.11 6.21 0.51
N THR A 53 -2.03 6.80 -0.24
CA THR A 53 -3.05 6.04 -0.97
C THR A 53 -2.53 5.71 -2.36
N VAL A 54 -2.47 4.42 -2.69
CA VAL A 54 -1.98 3.89 -3.95
C VAL A 54 -3.02 2.99 -4.62
N CYS A 55 -3.01 2.94 -5.94
CA CYS A 55 -3.86 2.05 -6.71
C CYS A 55 -2.97 1.08 -7.49
N VAL A 56 -3.05 -0.21 -7.15
CA VAL A 56 -2.21 -1.25 -7.74
C VAL A 56 -3.04 -2.40 -8.31
N PRO A 57 -2.51 -3.18 -9.27
CA PRO A 57 -3.17 -4.40 -9.70
C PRO A 57 -3.33 -5.37 -8.52
N GLN A 58 -4.43 -6.12 -8.50
CA GLN A 58 -4.71 -7.13 -7.47
C GLN A 58 -3.55 -8.14 -7.30
N ALA A 59 -2.81 -8.42 -8.37
CA ALA A 59 -1.66 -9.33 -8.34
C ALA A 59 -0.50 -8.83 -7.45
N ARG A 60 -0.47 -7.54 -7.09
CA ARG A 60 0.53 -6.92 -6.21
C ARG A 60 0.07 -6.78 -4.76
N VAL A 61 -1.09 -7.34 -4.43
CA VAL A 61 -1.68 -7.25 -3.09
C VAL A 61 -1.82 -8.65 -2.51
N ARG A 62 -1.50 -8.80 -1.23
CA ARG A 62 -1.68 -10.04 -0.44
C ARG A 62 -2.37 -9.72 0.87
N LEU A 63 -3.22 -10.63 1.36
CA LEU A 63 -3.81 -10.50 2.70
C LEU A 63 -2.70 -10.62 3.76
N ARG A 64 -2.80 -9.79 4.79
CA ARG A 64 -2.01 -9.89 6.00
C ARG A 64 -2.81 -10.71 7.01
N ASP A 65 -2.27 -11.85 7.43
CA ASP A 65 -2.90 -12.79 8.38
C ASP A 65 -3.12 -12.16 9.77
#